data_AF-X1RHM4-F1
#
_entry.id   AF-X1RHM4-F1
#
_cell.length_a   1.000
_cell.length_b   1.000
_cell.length_c   1.000
_cell.angle_alpha   90.00
_cell.angle_beta   90.00
_cell.angle_gamma   90.00
#
_symmetry.space_group_name_H-M   'P 1'
#
loop_
_entity.id
_entity.type
_entity.pdbx_description
1 polymer ?
#
loop_
_entity_poly.entity_id
_entity_poly.type
_entity_poly.pdbx_seq_one_letter_code
_entity_poly.pdbx_strand_id
1 'polypeptide(L)'
;GILTDVELAELRYSGRSAAALRGFKAIYSGIIFNSIVMGWVMLAMLKIMLAVFGWPKEIAIIVAVVIAGSYAILSGLWGVVMTDFIQFIVAMFGSIMLACIAVSKVGGMAALTTKVTELHGPQVLNFFPDRGSVWMPPFLFFVYMGIQWWAAHNVDGGGPGMPIGRPTGCL
;
A
#
# COMPACT_ATOMS: atom_id res chain seq x y z
N GLY A 1 -13.20 -4.90 -31.18
CA GLY A 1 -12.11 -4.51 -30.26
C GLY A 1 -12.32 -5.29 -29.00
N ILE A 2 -11.30 -6.01 -28.55
CA ILE A 2 -11.35 -6.86 -27.37
C ILE A 2 -11.38 -5.92 -26.15
N LEU A 3 -12.49 -5.89 -25.43
CA LEU A 3 -12.74 -4.91 -24.37
C LEU A 3 -12.24 -5.37 -23.00
N THR A 4 -11.98 -6.68 -22.84
CA THR A 4 -11.58 -7.27 -21.57
C THR A 4 -10.52 -8.36 -21.75
N ASP A 5 -9.62 -8.48 -20.77
CA ASP A 5 -8.64 -9.59 -20.73
C ASP A 5 -9.32 -10.96 -20.88
N VAL A 6 -10.58 -11.06 -20.45
CA VAL A 6 -11.44 -12.24 -20.58
C VAL A 6 -11.64 -12.65 -22.04
N GLU A 7 -12.04 -11.76 -22.94
CA GLU A 7 -12.19 -12.07 -24.37
C GLU A 7 -10.86 -12.51 -25.02
N LEU A 8 -9.73 -11.94 -24.58
CA LEU A 8 -8.41 -12.24 -25.14
C LEU A 8 -7.95 -13.69 -24.82
N ALA A 9 -8.32 -14.24 -23.66
CA ALA A 9 -8.02 -15.65 -23.36
C ALA A 9 -9.14 -16.64 -23.68
N GLU A 10 -10.37 -16.18 -24.00
CA GLU A 10 -11.32 -17.02 -24.74
C GLU A 10 -10.83 -17.29 -26.17
N LEU A 11 -10.20 -16.29 -26.80
CA LEU A 11 -9.54 -16.46 -28.10
C LEU A 11 -8.33 -17.40 -28.06
N ARG A 12 -7.63 -17.50 -26.91
CA ARG A 12 -6.37 -18.26 -26.77
C ARG A 12 -6.51 -19.63 -26.10
N TYR A 13 -7.52 -19.82 -25.25
CA TYR A 13 -7.82 -21.08 -24.59
C TYR A 13 -9.31 -21.40 -24.75
N SER A 14 -9.66 -22.08 -25.84
CA SER A 14 -11.02 -22.56 -26.07
C SER A 14 -11.35 -23.73 -25.14
N GLY A 15 -12.32 -23.57 -24.23
CA GLY A 15 -12.88 -24.70 -23.46
C GLY A 15 -13.65 -24.31 -22.19
N ARG A 16 -14.73 -25.05 -21.89
CA ARG A 16 -15.56 -24.88 -20.68
C ARG A 16 -14.77 -24.96 -19.37
N SER A 17 -13.75 -25.81 -19.31
CA SER A 17 -12.91 -26.01 -18.12
C SER A 17 -11.98 -24.82 -17.84
N ALA A 18 -11.48 -24.15 -18.90
CA ALA A 18 -10.63 -22.97 -18.79
C ALA A 18 -11.42 -21.74 -18.33
N ALA A 19 -12.68 -21.59 -18.79
CA ALA A 19 -13.59 -20.54 -18.33
C ALA A 19 -13.96 -20.69 -16.84
N ALA A 20 -14.21 -21.91 -16.37
CA ALA A 20 -14.52 -22.18 -14.96
C ALA A 20 -13.36 -21.84 -14.02
N LEU A 21 -12.13 -22.22 -14.37
CA LEU A 21 -10.94 -21.90 -13.58
C LEU A 21 -10.66 -20.38 -13.54
N ARG A 22 -11.02 -19.67 -14.61
CA ARG A 22 -10.93 -18.20 -14.71
C ARG A 22 -11.98 -17.49 -13.87
N GLY A 23 -13.22 -17.96 -13.92
CA GLY A 23 -14.28 -17.46 -13.04
C GLY A 23 -13.90 -17.63 -11.59
N PHE A 24 -13.38 -18.80 -11.21
CA PHE A 24 -12.89 -19.05 -9.85
C PHE A 24 -11.75 -18.11 -9.46
N LYS A 25 -10.72 -17.95 -10.32
CA LYS A 25 -9.60 -17.03 -10.04
C LYS A 25 -10.06 -15.57 -9.97
N ALA A 26 -10.97 -15.13 -10.85
CA ALA A 26 -11.51 -13.77 -10.86
C ALA A 26 -12.36 -13.48 -9.62
N ILE A 27 -13.15 -14.45 -9.16
CA ILE A 27 -13.91 -14.35 -7.90
C ILE A 27 -12.96 -14.32 -6.70
N TYR A 28 -11.98 -15.21 -6.66
CA TYR A 28 -10.99 -15.26 -5.58
C TYR A 28 -10.17 -13.96 -5.49
N SER A 29 -9.65 -13.48 -6.62
CA SER A 29 -8.85 -12.26 -6.67
C SER A 29 -9.69 -10.99 -6.52
N GLY A 30 -10.92 -10.97 -7.03
CA GLY A 30 -11.78 -9.80 -7.04
C GLY A 30 -12.58 -9.60 -5.76
N ILE A 31 -13.08 -10.67 -5.15
CA ILE A 31 -13.95 -10.58 -3.96
C ILE A 31 -13.14 -10.84 -2.69
N ILE A 32 -12.45 -11.98 -2.61
CA ILE A 32 -11.76 -12.37 -1.36
C ILE A 32 -10.58 -11.46 -1.10
N PHE A 33 -9.70 -11.26 -2.09
CA PHE A 33 -8.52 -10.42 -1.90
C PHE A 33 -8.89 -8.94 -1.67
N ASN A 34 -9.82 -8.40 -2.46
CA ASN A 34 -10.29 -7.02 -2.29
C ASN A 34 -10.94 -6.80 -0.91
N SER A 35 -11.74 -7.75 -0.42
CA SER A 35 -12.35 -7.65 0.92
C SER A 35 -11.31 -7.64 2.05
N ILE A 36 -10.24 -8.43 1.93
CA ILE A 36 -9.14 -8.43 2.90
C ILE A 36 -8.41 -7.09 2.90
N VAL A 37 -8.12 -6.55 1.71
CA VAL A 37 -7.51 -5.23 1.54
C VAL A 37 -8.38 -4.15 2.18
N MET A 38 -9.68 -4.10 1.86
CA MET A 38 -10.61 -3.14 2.47
C MET A 38 -10.69 -3.30 3.99
N GLY A 39 -10.59 -4.53 4.50
CA GLY A 39 -10.52 -4.82 5.93
C GLY A 39 -9.32 -4.16 6.62
N TRP A 40 -8.11 -4.26 6.04
CA TRP A 40 -6.96 -3.55 6.60
C TRP A 40 -7.12 -2.03 6.51
N VAL A 41 -7.78 -1.52 5.46
CA VAL A 41 -7.87 -0.08 5.21
C VAL A 41 -8.78 0.53 6.26
N MET A 42 -9.90 -0.15 6.55
CA MET A 42 -10.79 0.25 7.65
C MET A 42 -10.10 0.24 9.01
N LEU A 43 -9.20 -0.73 9.27
CA LEU A 43 -8.42 -0.75 10.52
C LEU A 43 -7.44 0.45 10.61
N ALA A 44 -6.83 0.85 9.49
CA ALA A 44 -6.00 2.05 9.45
C ALA A 44 -6.82 3.32 9.66
N MET A 45 -7.98 3.44 8.99
CA MET A 45 -8.89 4.57 9.13
C MET A 45 -9.43 4.69 10.56
N LEU A 46 -9.74 3.57 11.21
CA LEU A 46 -10.09 3.52 12.63
C LEU A 46 -9.01 4.16 13.50
N LYS A 47 -7.75 3.76 13.33
CA LYS A 47 -6.64 4.31 14.13
C LYS A 47 -6.53 5.83 13.98
N ILE A 48 -6.71 6.33 12.76
CA ILE A 48 -6.70 7.78 12.49
C ILE A 48 -7.90 8.45 13.17
N MET A 49 -9.11 7.89 13.04
CA MET A 49 -10.32 8.46 13.63
C MET A 49 -10.25 8.48 15.16
N LEU A 50 -9.70 7.42 15.77
CA LEU A 50 -9.41 7.35 17.21
C LEU A 50 -8.40 8.43 17.61
N ALA A 51 -7.32 8.61 16.85
CA ALA A 51 -6.26 9.55 17.17
C ALA A 51 -6.70 11.02 17.03
N VAL A 52 -7.58 11.33 16.07
CA VAL A 52 -8.03 12.71 15.79
C VAL A 52 -9.27 13.08 16.59
N PHE A 53 -10.28 12.21 16.64
CA PHE A 53 -11.60 12.52 17.21
C PHE A 53 -11.86 11.84 18.57
N GLY A 54 -11.07 10.84 18.96
CA GLY A 54 -11.25 10.12 20.22
C GLY A 54 -12.56 9.31 20.31
N TRP A 55 -13.21 9.04 19.19
CA TRP A 55 -14.50 8.33 19.16
C TRP A 55 -14.36 6.86 19.53
N PRO A 56 -15.41 6.19 20.04
CA PRO A 56 -15.39 4.73 20.18
C PRO A 56 -15.34 4.05 18.81
N LYS A 57 -14.61 2.93 18.73
CA LYS A 57 -14.35 2.19 17.49
C LYS A 57 -15.63 1.77 16.76
N GLU A 58 -16.68 1.42 17.49
CA GLU A 58 -17.92 0.91 16.90
C GLU A 58 -18.62 2.00 16.07
N ILE A 59 -18.70 3.22 16.61
CA ILE A 59 -19.35 4.35 15.95
C ILE A 59 -18.54 4.79 14.73
N ALA A 60 -17.21 4.81 14.85
CA ALA A 60 -16.32 5.21 13.77
C ALA A 60 -16.44 4.30 12.54
N ILE A 61 -16.55 2.98 12.72
CA ILE A 61 -16.74 2.02 11.62
C ILE A 61 -18.08 2.25 10.93
N ILE A 62 -19.16 2.35 11.71
CA ILE A 62 -20.51 2.49 11.15
C ILE A 62 -20.60 3.74 10.29
N VAL A 63 -20.10 4.88 10.79
CA VAL A 63 -20.10 6.15 10.04
C VAL A 63 -19.26 6.03 8.76
N ALA A 64 -18.05 5.44 8.83
CA ALA A 64 -17.18 5.28 7.67
C ALA A 64 -17.82 4.40 6.58
N VAL A 65 -18.43 3.27 6.96
CA VAL A 65 -19.09 2.35 6.03
C VAL A 65 -20.34 2.99 5.41
N VAL A 66 -21.13 3.74 6.19
CA VAL A 66 -22.31 4.42 5.67
C VAL A 66 -21.92 5.51 4.67
N ILE A 67 -20.91 6.32 4.96
CA ILE A 67 -20.44 7.36 4.04
C ILE A 67 -19.85 6.72 2.77
N ALA A 68 -18.94 5.75 2.92
CA ALA A 68 -18.30 5.08 1.80
C ALA A 68 -19.32 4.32 0.92
N GLY A 69 -20.24 3.59 1.54
CA GLY A 69 -21.28 2.83 0.86
C GLY A 69 -22.30 3.73 0.18
N SER A 70 -22.75 4.80 0.84
CA SER A 70 -23.73 5.74 0.25
C SER A 70 -23.20 6.39 -1.02
N TYR A 71 -21.95 6.86 -1.00
CA TYR A 71 -21.35 7.45 -2.20
C TYR A 71 -21.14 6.40 -3.30
N ALA A 72 -20.65 5.20 -2.98
CA ALA A 72 -20.44 4.13 -3.95
C ALA A 72 -21.73 3.71 -4.67
N ILE A 73 -22.86 3.70 -3.96
CA ILE A 73 -24.16 3.34 -4.52
C ILE A 73 -24.74 4.48 -5.38
N LEU A 74 -24.58 5.74 -4.96
CA LEU A 74 -25.14 6.91 -5.65
C LEU A 74 -24.36 7.32 -6.91
N SER A 75 -23.05 7.06 -6.96
CA SER A 75 -22.14 7.65 -7.96
C SER A 75 -21.93 6.82 -9.23
N GLY A 76 -22.27 5.53 -9.23
CA GLY A 76 -21.94 4.62 -10.34
C GLY A 76 -20.43 4.52 -10.60
N LEU A 77 -20.01 3.78 -11.64
CA LEU A 77 -18.58 3.58 -11.93
C LEU A 77 -17.86 4.90 -12.24
N TRP A 78 -18.52 5.83 -12.96
CA TRP A 78 -17.90 7.10 -13.34
C TRP A 78 -17.69 8.03 -12.16
N GLY A 79 -18.65 8.09 -11.24
CA GLY A 79 -18.51 8.92 -10.05
C GLY A 79 -17.47 8.36 -9.07
N VAL A 80 -17.34 7.03 -8.94
CA VAL A 80 -16.24 6.39 -8.16
C VAL A 80 -14.86 6.78 -8.72
N VAL A 81 -14.70 6.76 -10.03
CA VAL A 81 -13.43 7.17 -10.68
C VAL A 81 -13.13 8.65 -10.42
N MET A 82 -14.13 9.52 -10.50
CA MET A 82 -13.94 10.95 -10.22
C MET A 82 -13.58 11.21 -8.76
N THR A 83 -14.22 10.52 -7.81
CA THR A 83 -13.87 10.66 -6.40
C THR A 83 -12.47 10.13 -6.08
N ASP A 84 -12.05 9.04 -6.72
CA ASP A 84 -10.69 8.50 -6.56
C ASP A 84 -9.64 9.50 -7.06
N PHE A 85 -9.88 10.14 -8.20
CA PHE A 85 -9.00 11.18 -8.73
C PHE A 85 -8.86 12.37 -7.76
N ILE A 86 -9.97 12.81 -7.15
CA ILE A 86 -9.95 13.88 -6.14
C ILE A 86 -9.19 13.42 -4.89
N GLN A 87 -9.44 12.20 -4.40
CA GLN A 87 -8.74 11.64 -3.23
C GLN A 87 -7.24 11.50 -3.48
N PHE A 88 -6.83 11.13 -4.69
CA PHE A 88 -5.44 11.08 -5.09
C PHE A 88 -4.77 12.46 -4.98
N ILE A 89 -5.41 13.50 -5.50
CA ILE A 89 -4.88 14.88 -5.42
C ILE A 89 -4.76 15.33 -3.97
N VAL A 90 -5.80 15.12 -3.17
CA VAL A 90 -5.81 15.49 -1.73
C VAL A 90 -4.70 14.73 -0.98
N ALA A 91 -4.54 13.44 -1.24
CA ALA A 91 -3.50 12.61 -0.64
C ALA A 91 -2.10 13.08 -1.04
N MET A 92 -1.90 13.51 -2.29
CA MET A 92 -0.62 14.03 -2.78
C MET A 92 -0.25 15.34 -2.07
N PHE A 93 -1.18 16.28 -1.97
CA PHE A 93 -0.93 17.52 -1.21
C PHE A 93 -0.69 17.24 0.27
N GLY A 94 -1.48 16.34 0.87
CA GLY A 94 -1.32 15.92 2.26
C GLY A 94 0.04 15.30 2.54
N SER A 95 0.54 14.43 1.65
CA SER A 95 1.84 13.77 1.82
C SER A 95 3.01 14.76 1.71
N ILE A 96 2.96 15.69 0.75
CA ILE A 96 3.98 16.74 0.59
C ILE A 96 4.00 17.65 1.83
N MET A 97 2.83 18.12 2.27
CA MET A 97 2.74 19.00 3.44
C MET A 97 3.22 18.30 4.71
N LEU A 98 2.83 17.03 4.90
CA LEU A 98 3.28 16.23 6.03
C LEU A 98 4.80 15.98 6.01
N ALA A 99 5.38 15.77 4.82
CA ALA A 99 6.83 15.66 4.67
C ALA A 99 7.55 16.96 5.07
N CYS A 100 7.07 18.13 4.61
CA CYS A 100 7.64 19.42 5.02
C CYS A 100 7.55 19.66 6.53
N ILE A 101 6.40 19.35 7.15
CA ILE A 101 6.22 19.48 8.60
C ILE A 101 7.14 18.51 9.35
N ALA A 102 7.25 17.27 8.91
CA ALA A 102 8.14 16.29 9.52
C ALA A 102 9.60 16.75 9.47
N VAL A 103 10.07 17.27 8.33
CA VAL A 103 11.44 17.80 8.17
C VAL A 103 11.68 18.99 9.09
N SER A 104 10.72 19.93 9.17
CA SER A 104 10.85 21.09 10.06
C SER A 104 10.85 20.69 11.55
N LYS A 105 10.02 19.73 11.96
CA LYS A 105 9.96 19.21 13.34
C LYS A 105 11.23 18.49 13.78
N VAL A 106 11.96 17.87 12.85
CA VAL A 106 13.25 17.22 13.14
C VAL A 106 14.41 18.23 13.21
N GLY A 107 14.20 19.48 12.81
CA GLY A 107 15.21 20.54 12.83
C GLY A 107 15.90 20.76 11.48
N GLY A 108 15.28 20.34 10.38
CA GLY A 108 15.80 20.50 9.01
C GLY A 108 16.54 19.28 8.48
N MET A 109 16.94 19.35 7.20
CA MET A 109 17.62 18.24 6.50
C MET A 109 18.95 17.85 7.15
N ALA A 110 19.70 18.82 7.67
CA ALA A 110 20.97 18.55 8.35
C ALA A 110 20.75 17.72 9.64
N ALA A 111 19.77 18.10 10.47
CA ALA A 111 19.45 17.37 11.69
C ALA A 111 18.90 15.95 11.39
N LEU A 112 18.14 15.79 10.31
CA LEU A 112 17.71 14.49 9.80
C LEU A 112 18.90 13.60 9.43
N THR A 113 19.84 14.12 8.63
CA THR A 113 21.03 13.34 8.22
C THR A 113 21.90 12.96 9.41
N THR A 114 22.06 13.85 10.40
CA THR A 114 22.83 13.56 11.62
C THR A 114 22.17 12.47 12.45
N LYS A 115 20.86 12.57 12.71
CA LYS A 115 20.14 11.57 13.52
C LYS A 115 20.04 10.20 12.83
N VAL A 116 19.85 10.17 11.51
CA VAL A 116 19.82 8.91 10.75
C VAL A 116 21.19 8.25 10.74
N THR A 117 22.26 9.03 10.57
CA THR A 117 23.64 8.53 10.61
C THR A 117 24.00 8.00 11.99
N GLU A 118 23.50 8.62 13.06
CA GLU A 118 23.74 8.21 14.45
C GLU A 118 22.98 6.91 14.81
N LEU A 119 21.73 6.75 14.36
CA LEU A 119 20.89 5.59 14.70
C LEU A 119 21.10 4.37 13.81
N HIS A 120 21.41 4.56 12.54
CA HIS A 120 21.48 3.48 11.55
C HIS A 120 22.80 3.42 10.77
N GLY A 121 23.74 4.32 11.09
CA GLY A 121 25.04 4.39 10.44
C GLY A 121 25.03 5.18 9.12
N PRO A 122 26.21 5.62 8.64
CA PRO A 122 26.35 6.46 7.45
C PRO A 122 25.95 5.76 6.14
N GLN A 123 25.75 4.44 6.17
CA GLN A 123 25.48 3.59 5.00
C GLN A 123 24.03 3.71 4.51
N VAL A 124 23.09 4.20 5.33
CA VAL A 124 21.67 4.32 4.97
C VAL A 124 21.41 5.46 3.98
N LEU A 125 22.28 6.48 3.96
CA LEU A 125 22.17 7.60 3.02
C LEU A 125 22.75 7.25 1.63
N ASN A 126 23.44 6.12 1.50
CA ASN A 126 23.97 5.67 0.22
C ASN A 126 22.86 4.98 -0.58
N PHE A 127 22.49 5.60 -1.72
CA PHE A 127 21.51 5.03 -2.64
C PHE A 127 21.95 3.68 -3.22
N PHE A 128 23.26 3.43 -3.30
CA PHE A 128 23.83 2.16 -3.72
C PHE A 128 24.54 1.48 -2.54
N PRO A 129 24.41 0.14 -2.38
CA PRO A 129 25.17 -0.58 -1.38
C PRO A 129 26.68 -0.47 -1.67
N ASP A 130 27.47 -0.29 -0.63
CA ASP A 130 28.92 -0.20 -0.74
C ASP A 130 29.50 -1.50 -1.33
N ARG A 131 30.47 -1.38 -2.25
CA ARG A 131 31.07 -2.51 -2.98
C ARG A 131 31.82 -3.48 -2.08
N GLY A 132 32.20 -3.04 -0.87
CA GLY A 132 32.86 -3.86 0.16
C GLY A 132 31.93 -4.42 1.25
N SER A 133 30.61 -4.24 1.16
CA SER A 133 29.68 -4.71 2.20
C SER A 133 29.50 -6.23 2.14
N VAL A 134 29.91 -6.93 3.21
CA VAL A 134 29.72 -8.38 3.38
C VAL A 134 28.23 -8.74 3.49
N TRP A 135 27.42 -7.83 4.02
CA TRP A 135 25.98 -8.06 4.26
C TRP A 135 25.10 -7.79 3.04
N MET A 136 25.48 -6.88 2.14
CA MET A 136 24.72 -6.64 0.90
C MET A 136 25.62 -6.24 -0.28
N PRO A 137 26.27 -7.21 -0.94
CA PRO A 137 26.91 -6.99 -2.23
C PRO A 137 25.95 -6.43 -3.29
N PRO A 138 26.41 -5.58 -4.23
CA PRO A 138 25.55 -5.01 -5.28
C PRO A 138 24.76 -6.05 -6.08
N PHE A 139 25.33 -7.24 -6.30
CA PHE A 139 24.63 -8.35 -6.96
C PHE A 139 23.42 -8.84 -6.14
N LEU A 140 23.59 -9.06 -4.83
CA LEU A 140 22.51 -9.49 -3.94
C LEU A 140 21.42 -8.42 -3.81
N PHE A 141 21.77 -7.14 -3.90
CA PHE A 141 20.80 -6.04 -3.96
C PHE A 141 19.90 -6.10 -5.20
N PHE A 142 20.47 -6.29 -6.40
CA PHE A 142 19.66 -6.40 -7.62
C PHE A 142 18.81 -7.68 -7.65
N VAL A 143 19.34 -8.80 -7.15
CA VAL A 143 18.57 -10.04 -6.98
C VAL A 143 17.44 -9.84 -5.98
N TYR A 144 17.71 -9.21 -4.85
CA TYR A 144 16.70 -8.87 -3.85
C TYR A 144 15.62 -7.96 -4.45
N MET A 145 15.99 -6.87 -5.13
CA MET A 145 15.01 -6.01 -5.81
C MET A 145 14.21 -6.75 -6.87
N GLY A 146 14.85 -7.62 -7.67
CA GLY A 146 14.18 -8.42 -8.68
C GLY A 146 13.20 -9.44 -8.09
N ILE A 147 13.59 -10.10 -7.00
CA ILE A 147 12.72 -11.03 -6.27
C ILE A 147 11.60 -10.26 -5.58
N GLN A 148 11.86 -9.13 -4.94
CA GLN A 148 10.82 -8.29 -4.32
C GLN A 148 9.82 -7.80 -5.37
N TRP A 149 10.31 -7.31 -6.52
CA TRP A 149 9.45 -6.89 -7.64
C TRP A 149 8.58 -8.02 -8.17
N TRP A 150 9.15 -9.23 -8.31
CA TRP A 150 8.43 -10.38 -8.85
C TRP A 150 7.49 -11.06 -7.84
N ALA A 151 7.90 -11.13 -6.58
CA ALA A 151 7.14 -11.77 -5.50
C ALA A 151 6.07 -10.85 -4.91
N ALA A 152 6.26 -9.52 -4.97
CA ALA A 152 5.24 -8.58 -4.56
C ALA A 152 4.24 -8.37 -5.70
N HIS A 153 3.09 -9.04 -5.60
CA HIS A 153 1.94 -8.76 -6.48
C HIS A 153 1.31 -7.37 -6.25
N ASN A 154 1.78 -6.62 -5.24
CA ASN A 154 1.31 -5.29 -4.84
C ASN A 154 2.42 -4.24 -4.95
N VAL A 155 3.02 -4.06 -6.13
CA VAL A 155 3.91 -2.91 -6.41
C VAL A 155 3.07 -1.63 -6.58
N ASP A 156 2.37 -1.27 -5.51
CA ASP A 156 1.81 0.06 -5.26
C ASP A 156 2.22 0.44 -3.83
N GLY A 157 3.50 0.80 -3.68
CA GLY A 157 4.04 1.71 -2.66
C GLY A 157 3.83 1.44 -1.15
N GLY A 158 3.07 0.44 -0.74
CA GLY A 158 2.82 0.08 0.66
C GLY A 158 3.51 -1.24 0.99
N GLY A 159 4.76 -1.18 1.45
CA GLY A 159 5.59 -2.36 1.65
C GLY A 159 4.97 -3.45 2.54
N PRO A 160 5.09 -4.74 2.18
CA PRO A 160 4.93 -5.84 3.10
C PRO A 160 6.33 -6.36 3.47
N GLY A 161 6.92 -5.78 4.52
CA GLY A 161 8.24 -6.17 5.01
C GLY A 161 8.41 -6.11 6.52
N MET A 162 7.34 -5.91 7.30
CA MET A 162 7.45 -6.00 8.75
C MET A 162 7.26 -7.47 9.17
N PRO A 163 8.27 -8.11 9.79
CA PRO A 163 8.10 -9.43 10.37
C PRO A 163 7.01 -9.36 11.44
N ILE A 164 6.03 -10.24 11.28
CA ILE A 164 5.04 -10.56 12.30
C ILE A 164 5.79 -10.95 13.57
N GLY A 165 5.59 -10.17 14.65
CA GLY A 165 5.96 -10.54 16.01
C GLY A 165 7.43 -10.31 16.40
N ARG A 166 7.77 -9.08 16.78
CA ARG A 166 8.65 -8.91 17.95
C ARG A 166 7.91 -8.06 19.00
N PRO A 167 7.72 -8.57 20.23
CA PRO A 167 7.40 -7.70 21.34
C PRO A 167 8.63 -6.82 21.61
N THR A 168 8.54 -5.53 21.28
CA THR A 168 9.43 -4.52 21.85
C THR A 168 9.03 -4.33 23.31
N GLY A 169 9.57 -5.22 24.15
CA GLY A 169 9.63 -5.09 25.58
C GLY A 169 11.07 -5.33 26.03
N CYS A 170 11.61 -4.32 26.70
CA CYS A 170 12.73 -4.34 27.64
C CYS A 170 14.19 -4.31 27.11
N LEU A 171 14.87 -3.29 27.68
CA LEU A 171 16.31 -2.97 27.79
C LEU A 171 16.96 -2.27 26.59
#